data_AF-D4LRT7-F1
#
_entry.id   AF-D4LRT7-F1
#
_cell.length_a   1.000
_cell.length_b   1.000
_cell.length_c   1.000
_cell.angle_alpha   90.00
_cell.angle_beta   90.00
_cell.angle_gamma   90.00
#
_symmetry.space_group_name_H-M   'P 1'
#
loop_
_entity.id
_entity.type
_entity.pdbx_description
1 polymer ?
#
loop_
_entity_poly.entity_id
_entity_poly.type
_entity_poly.pdbx_seq_one_letter_code
_entity_poly.pdbx_strand_id
1 'polypeptide(L)'
;MKIIIVLIIIAVYVVVTRNKFNELKNAIKHEGSDIGIQIAKRTACLNDALNIVKLSYEKEIAGIEKLTVNDRLEQLAFLGQKYPELQSINGYQEALRQAMELNKDISAARELLNGNIRMYNTAITNFPGNLVASMFGYVEEKYIDEENYEENKKIDKSEVNFDQF
;
A
#
# COMPACT_ATOMS: atom_id res chain seq x y z
N MET A 1 -34.65 36.72 -3.27
CA MET A 1 -33.27 37.06 -3.70
C MET A 1 -32.21 36.58 -2.71
N LYS A 2 -32.24 36.95 -1.42
CA LYS A 2 -31.26 36.49 -0.41
C LYS A 2 -31.19 34.96 -0.20
N ILE A 3 -32.33 34.27 -0.18
CA ILE A 3 -32.39 32.80 -0.02
C ILE A 3 -31.71 32.08 -1.19
N ILE A 4 -31.92 32.55 -2.41
CA ILE A 4 -31.32 31.96 -3.63
C ILE A 4 -29.79 32.07 -3.57
N ILE A 5 -29.27 33.22 -3.13
CA ILE A 5 -27.82 33.42 -2.97
C ILE A 5 -27.24 32.45 -1.96
N VAL A 6 -27.92 32.24 -0.82
CA VAL A 6 -27.47 31.28 0.20
C VAL A 6 -27.44 29.86 -0.34
N LEU A 7 -28.46 29.44 -1.08
CA LEU A 7 -28.49 28.10 -1.70
C LEU A 7 -27.37 27.90 -2.72
N ILE A 8 -27.04 28.92 -3.51
CA ILE A 8 -25.92 28.85 -4.45
C ILE A 8 -24.59 28.68 -3.71
N ILE A 9 -24.38 29.41 -2.61
CA ILE A 9 -23.16 29.29 -1.79
C ILE A 9 -23.03 27.87 -1.22
N ILE A 10 -24.13 27.30 -0.71
CA ILE A 10 -24.14 25.92 -0.19
C ILE A 10 -23.84 24.93 -1.32
N ALA A 11 -24.45 25.08 -2.49
CA ALA A 11 -24.21 24.21 -3.63
C ALA A 11 -22.74 24.25 -4.07
N VAL A 12 -22.15 25.44 -4.16
CA VAL A 12 -20.72 25.62 -4.48
C VAL A 12 -19.84 24.95 -3.42
N TYR A 13 -20.15 25.15 -2.13
CA TYR A 13 -19.42 24.50 -1.04
C TYR A 13 -19.46 22.97 -1.13
N VAL A 14 -20.63 22.40 -1.41
CA VAL A 14 -20.81 20.94 -1.57
C VAL A 14 -19.97 20.43 -2.73
N VAL A 15 -20.01 21.10 -3.89
CA VAL A 15 -19.22 20.69 -5.07
C VAL A 15 -17.73 20.72 -4.79
N VAL A 16 -17.22 21.81 -4.21
CA VAL A 16 -15.80 21.95 -3.87
C VAL A 16 -15.37 20.88 -2.86
N THR A 17 -16.17 20.65 -1.82
CA THR A 17 -15.88 19.66 -0.78
C THR A 17 -15.86 18.24 -1.33
N ARG A 18 -16.84 17.90 -2.17
CA ARG A 18 -16.91 16.60 -2.84
C ARG A 18 -15.72 16.35 -3.76
N ASN A 19 -15.30 17.36 -4.53
CA ASN A 19 -14.13 17.25 -5.40
C ASN A 19 -12.86 16.99 -4.58
N LYS A 20 -12.69 17.68 -3.45
CA LYS A 20 -11.59 17.45 -2.51
C LYS A 20 -11.60 16.01 -1.96
N PHE A 21 -12.76 15.48 -1.59
CA PHE A 21 -12.85 14.09 -1.10
C PHE A 21 -12.46 13.08 -2.19
N ASN A 22 -12.90 13.31 -3.42
CA ASN A 22 -12.54 12.45 -4.56
C ASN A 22 -11.04 12.52 -4.87
N GLU A 23 -10.44 13.70 -4.81
CA GLU A 23 -9.00 13.88 -5.03
C GLU A 23 -8.19 13.10 -3.97
N LEU A 24 -8.55 13.23 -2.69
CA LEU A 24 -7.90 12.50 -1.60
C LEU A 24 -8.10 10.98 -1.74
N LYS A 25 -9.32 10.52 -2.09
CA LYS A 25 -9.59 9.09 -2.30
C LYS A 25 -8.81 8.54 -3.50
N ASN A 26 -8.71 9.30 -4.59
CA ASN A 26 -7.93 8.91 -5.77
C ASN A 26 -6.43 8.83 -5.46
N ALA A 27 -5.89 9.78 -4.67
CA ALA A 27 -4.50 9.74 -4.24
C ALA A 27 -4.20 8.46 -3.44
N ILE A 28 -5.04 8.13 -2.46
CA ILE A 28 -4.94 6.89 -1.66
C ILE A 28 -4.96 5.66 -2.58
N LYS A 29 -5.86 5.62 -3.55
CA LYS A 29 -5.97 4.53 -4.53
C LYS A 29 -4.71 4.36 -5.38
N HIS A 30 -4.19 5.45 -5.93
CA HIS A 30 -2.99 5.41 -6.77
C HIS A 30 -1.76 4.98 -5.98
N GLU A 31 -1.53 5.55 -4.80
CA GLU A 31 -0.42 5.18 -3.93
C GLU A 31 -0.50 3.71 -3.48
N GLY A 32 -1.70 3.23 -3.13
CA GLY A 32 -1.92 1.81 -2.83
C GLY A 32 -1.69 0.89 -4.03
N SER A 33 -1.97 1.33 -5.26
CA SER A 33 -1.62 0.55 -6.45
C SER A 33 -0.10 0.47 -6.64
N ASP A 34 0.59 1.60 -6.52
CA ASP A 34 2.04 1.70 -6.77
C ASP A 34 2.86 0.91 -5.73
N ILE A 35 2.49 1.00 -4.45
CA ILE A 35 3.12 0.21 -3.39
C ILE A 35 2.88 -1.30 -3.65
N GLY A 36 1.70 -1.68 -4.15
CA GLY A 36 1.39 -3.08 -4.50
C GLY A 36 2.31 -3.64 -5.59
N ILE A 37 2.70 -2.81 -6.57
CA ILE A 37 3.67 -3.17 -7.59
C ILE A 37 5.06 -3.37 -6.97
N GLN A 38 5.47 -2.51 -6.04
CA GLN A 38 6.76 -2.63 -5.36
C GLN A 38 6.85 -3.89 -4.50
N ILE A 39 5.77 -4.24 -3.77
CA ILE A 39 5.70 -5.48 -2.99
C ILE A 39 5.80 -6.71 -3.91
N ALA A 40 5.14 -6.69 -5.07
CA ALA A 40 5.23 -7.77 -6.04
C ALA A 40 6.67 -7.95 -6.56
N LYS A 41 7.34 -6.84 -6.89
CA LYS A 41 8.78 -6.84 -7.26
C LYS A 41 9.66 -7.39 -6.15
N ARG A 42 9.46 -6.91 -4.90
CA ARG A 42 10.21 -7.39 -3.73
C ARG A 42 10.03 -8.89 -3.52
N THR A 43 8.79 -9.37 -3.64
CA THR A 43 8.47 -10.80 -3.53
C THR A 43 9.18 -11.61 -4.60
N ALA A 44 9.28 -11.12 -5.84
CA ALA A 44 10.03 -11.77 -6.90
C ALA A 44 11.53 -11.84 -6.56
N CYS A 45 12.16 -10.73 -6.14
CA CYS A 45 13.56 -10.74 -5.72
C CYS A 45 13.82 -11.73 -4.56
N LEU A 46 12.92 -11.78 -3.58
CA LEU A 46 13.03 -12.73 -2.47
C LEU A 46 12.83 -14.19 -2.92
N ASN A 47 12.03 -14.45 -3.95
CA ASN A 47 11.92 -15.78 -4.56
C ASN A 47 13.22 -16.16 -5.27
N ASP A 48 13.87 -15.23 -5.95
CA ASP A 48 15.15 -15.48 -6.62
C ASP A 48 16.24 -15.83 -5.60
N ALA A 49 16.35 -15.04 -4.52
CA ALA A 49 17.25 -15.33 -3.40
C ALA A 49 16.93 -16.69 -2.77
N LEU A 50 15.65 -16.97 -2.51
CA LEU A 50 15.20 -18.25 -1.95
C LEU A 50 15.59 -19.43 -2.85
N ASN A 51 15.41 -19.31 -4.16
CA ASN A 51 15.77 -20.36 -5.11
C ASN A 51 17.26 -20.67 -5.10
N ILE A 52 18.12 -19.67 -4.91
CA ILE A 52 19.56 -19.88 -4.77
C ILE A 52 19.87 -20.64 -3.47
N VAL A 53 19.22 -20.26 -2.36
CA VAL A 53 19.36 -21.00 -1.10
C VAL A 53 18.88 -22.44 -1.25
N LYS A 54 17.81 -22.69 -2.02
CA LYS A 54 17.30 -24.06 -2.30
C LYS A 54 18.34 -24.97 -2.91
N LEU A 55 19.19 -24.45 -3.79
CA LEU A 55 20.21 -25.26 -4.46
C LEU A 55 21.32 -25.75 -3.52
N SER A 56 21.55 -25.04 -2.41
CA SER A 56 22.69 -25.30 -1.51
C SER A 56 22.29 -25.72 -0.09
N TYR A 57 21.13 -25.28 0.41
CA TYR A 57 20.68 -25.43 1.80
C TYR A 57 19.19 -25.78 1.92
N GLU A 58 18.74 -26.79 1.17
CA GLU A 58 17.33 -27.22 1.10
C GLU A 58 16.66 -27.41 2.48
N LYS A 59 17.40 -27.94 3.47
CA LYS A 59 16.88 -28.20 4.84
C LYS A 59 16.47 -26.94 5.61
N GLU A 60 16.99 -25.77 5.26
CA GLU A 60 16.74 -24.51 5.96
C GLU A 60 15.47 -23.79 5.43
N ILE A 61 14.79 -24.36 4.40
CA ILE A 61 13.80 -23.63 3.59
C ILE A 61 12.36 -23.99 3.93
N ALA A 62 12.14 -25.16 4.51
CA ALA A 62 10.79 -25.68 4.81
C ALA A 62 9.95 -24.74 5.70
N GLY A 63 10.60 -23.84 6.46
CA GLY A 63 9.94 -22.79 7.24
C GLY A 63 9.75 -21.46 6.49
N ILE A 64 10.70 -21.10 5.61
CA ILE A 64 10.79 -19.75 5.02
C ILE A 64 9.68 -19.49 3.99
N GLU A 65 9.24 -20.50 3.25
CA GLU A 65 8.18 -20.34 2.23
C GLU A 65 6.83 -19.92 2.81
N LYS A 66 6.57 -20.23 4.08
CA LYS A 66 5.30 -19.94 4.75
C LYS A 66 5.30 -18.60 5.48
N LEU A 67 6.47 -17.96 5.56
CA LEU A 67 6.65 -16.69 6.26
C LEU A 67 6.09 -15.53 5.44
N THR A 68 5.80 -14.43 6.12
CA THR A 68 5.44 -13.18 5.45
C THR A 68 6.62 -12.67 4.62
N VAL A 69 6.35 -11.77 3.66
CA VAL A 69 7.40 -11.25 2.76
C VAL A 69 8.52 -10.55 3.54
N ASN A 70 8.21 -9.88 4.65
CA ASN A 70 9.23 -9.22 5.49
C ASN A 70 10.04 -10.24 6.29
N ASP A 71 9.38 -11.18 6.95
CA ASP A 71 10.07 -12.24 7.68
C ASP A 71 10.99 -13.05 6.75
N ARG A 72 10.56 -13.28 5.50
CA ARG A 72 11.40 -13.91 4.48
C ARG A 72 12.66 -13.10 4.18
N LEU A 73 12.55 -11.79 4.06
CA LEU A 73 13.71 -10.91 3.85
C LEU A 73 14.69 -11.01 5.03
N GLU A 74 14.19 -10.95 6.27
CA GLU A 74 15.03 -11.07 7.47
C GLU A 74 15.72 -12.43 7.55
N GLN A 75 14.98 -13.52 7.32
CA GLN A 75 15.54 -14.86 7.36
C GLN A 75 16.58 -15.10 6.26
N LEU A 76 16.32 -14.65 5.04
CA LEU A 76 17.31 -14.75 3.96
C LEU A 76 18.54 -13.89 4.26
N ALA A 77 18.37 -12.67 4.78
CA ALA A 77 19.51 -11.85 5.21
C ALA A 77 20.34 -12.57 6.29
N PHE A 78 19.68 -13.18 7.29
CA PHE A 78 20.34 -13.97 8.33
C PHE A 78 21.09 -15.19 7.78
N LEU A 79 20.48 -15.95 6.85
CA LEU A 79 21.16 -17.07 6.20
C LEU A 79 22.41 -16.61 5.45
N GLY A 80 22.38 -15.45 4.82
CA GLY A 80 23.56 -14.86 4.19
C GLY A 80 24.67 -14.52 5.18
N GLN A 81 24.35 -14.17 6.43
CA GLN A 81 25.35 -13.96 7.48
C GLN A 81 25.90 -15.28 8.02
N LYS A 82 25.04 -16.28 8.17
CA LYS A 82 25.38 -17.63 8.64
C LYS A 82 26.24 -18.40 7.63
N TYR A 83 26.02 -18.18 6.34
CA TYR A 83 26.66 -18.87 5.22
C TYR A 83 27.32 -17.86 4.25
N PRO A 84 28.55 -17.40 4.52
CA PRO A 84 29.25 -16.39 3.70
C PRO A 84 29.40 -16.74 2.21
N GLU A 85 29.38 -18.03 1.89
CA GLU A 85 29.38 -18.55 0.53
C GLU A 85 28.14 -18.09 -0.28
N LEU A 86 27.00 -17.88 0.37
CA LEU A 86 25.81 -17.30 -0.27
C LEU A 86 26.04 -15.85 -0.69
N GLN A 87 26.73 -15.07 0.15
CA GLN A 87 27.08 -13.68 -0.16
C GLN A 87 28.05 -13.57 -1.33
N SER A 88 28.79 -14.64 -1.62
CA SER A 88 29.71 -14.70 -2.76
C SER A 88 29.00 -15.00 -4.09
N ILE A 89 27.74 -15.43 -4.03
CA ILE A 89 26.92 -15.65 -5.23
C ILE A 89 26.30 -14.31 -5.64
N ASN A 90 26.79 -13.74 -6.74
CA ASN A 90 26.33 -12.43 -7.24
C ASN A 90 24.80 -12.32 -7.34
N GLY A 91 24.12 -13.37 -7.83
CA GLY A 91 22.66 -13.37 -7.94
C GLY A 91 21.92 -13.30 -6.61
N TYR A 92 22.50 -13.88 -5.54
CA TYR A 92 21.91 -13.86 -4.20
C TYR A 92 22.06 -12.48 -3.55
N GLN A 93 23.28 -11.95 -3.60
CA GLN A 93 23.59 -10.64 -3.04
C GLN A 93 22.76 -9.54 -3.72
N GLU A 94 22.65 -9.58 -5.04
CA GLU A 94 21.89 -8.59 -5.80
C GLU A 94 20.39 -8.67 -5.52
N ALA A 95 19.82 -9.88 -5.46
CA ALA A 95 18.42 -10.09 -5.12
C ALA A 95 18.10 -9.58 -3.69
N LEU A 96 18.96 -9.86 -2.71
CA LEU A 96 18.80 -9.35 -1.34
C LEU A 96 18.94 -7.83 -1.27
N ARG A 97 19.93 -7.25 -1.95
CA ARG A 97 20.13 -5.80 -2.00
C ARG A 97 18.89 -5.09 -2.56
N GLN A 98 18.39 -5.55 -3.70
CA GLN A 98 17.17 -4.98 -4.30
C GLN A 98 15.95 -5.17 -3.38
N ALA A 99 15.81 -6.32 -2.73
CA ALA A 99 14.71 -6.56 -1.80
C ALA A 99 14.77 -5.65 -0.57
N MET A 100 15.96 -5.34 -0.04
CA MET A 100 16.16 -4.39 1.05
C MET A 100 15.85 -2.94 0.64
N GLU A 101 16.28 -2.53 -0.55
CA GLU A 101 15.96 -1.21 -1.12
C GLU A 101 14.46 -1.04 -1.30
N LEU A 102 13.80 -2.00 -1.93
CA LEU A 102 12.34 -2.01 -2.08
C LEU A 102 11.63 -2.02 -0.72
N ASN A 103 12.14 -2.75 0.27
CA ASN A 103 11.56 -2.73 1.61
C ASN A 103 11.55 -1.33 2.22
N LYS A 104 12.68 -0.61 2.11
CA LYS A 104 12.79 0.77 2.59
C LYS A 104 11.82 1.71 1.87
N ASP A 105 11.74 1.60 0.55
CA ASP A 105 10.85 2.44 -0.28
C ASP A 105 9.37 2.16 0.01
N ILE A 106 9.00 0.88 0.18
CA ILE A 106 7.66 0.45 0.58
C ILE A 106 7.31 1.04 1.95
N SER A 107 8.19 0.95 2.93
CA SER A 107 7.94 1.51 4.27
C SER A 107 7.68 3.02 4.21
N ALA A 108 8.53 3.77 3.50
CA ALA A 108 8.34 5.21 3.33
C ALA A 108 7.04 5.55 2.61
N ALA A 109 6.72 4.83 1.53
CA ALA A 109 5.48 5.04 0.77
C ALA A 109 4.23 4.74 1.60
N ARG A 110 4.28 3.76 2.51
CA ARG A 110 3.17 3.46 3.43
C ARG A 110 2.93 4.54 4.47
N GLU A 111 3.98 5.16 4.99
CA GLU A 111 3.84 6.31 5.88
C GLU A 111 3.13 7.47 5.19
N LEU A 112 3.49 7.72 3.92
CA LEU A 112 2.83 8.73 3.07
C LEU A 112 1.36 8.38 2.84
N LEU A 113 1.07 7.13 2.44
CA LEU A 113 -0.30 6.64 2.24
C LEU A 113 -1.15 6.78 3.51
N ASN A 114 -0.62 6.40 4.66
CA ASN A 114 -1.29 6.58 5.96
C ASN A 114 -1.49 8.06 6.31
N GLY A 115 -0.56 8.93 5.91
CA GLY A 115 -0.73 10.38 5.97
C GLY A 115 -1.93 10.87 5.18
N ASN A 116 -2.09 10.37 3.95
CA ASN A 116 -3.21 10.71 3.07
C ASN A 116 -4.55 10.13 3.55
N ILE A 117 -4.56 8.89 4.03
CA ILE A 117 -5.73 8.26 4.69
C ILE A 117 -6.18 9.12 5.87
N ARG A 118 -5.25 9.57 6.71
CA ARG A 118 -5.57 10.47 7.82
C ARG A 118 -6.17 11.78 7.33
N MET A 119 -5.62 12.40 6.28
CA MET A 119 -6.15 13.64 5.71
C MET A 119 -7.57 13.45 5.17
N TYR A 120 -7.82 12.35 4.46
CA TYR A 120 -9.14 11.98 3.97
C TYR A 120 -10.13 11.75 5.13
N ASN A 121 -9.81 10.87 6.08
CA ASN A 121 -10.65 10.57 7.24
C ASN A 121 -10.97 11.84 8.03
N THR A 122 -9.98 12.71 8.25
CA THR A 122 -10.18 14.00 8.92
C THR A 122 -11.14 14.91 8.14
N ALA A 123 -11.01 14.95 6.81
CA ALA A 123 -11.83 15.79 5.95
C ALA A 123 -13.31 15.35 5.94
N ILE A 124 -13.57 14.04 6.02
CA ILE A 124 -14.93 13.49 6.02
C ILE A 124 -15.57 13.41 7.43
N THR A 125 -14.78 13.46 8.51
CA THR A 125 -15.30 13.40 9.90
C THR A 125 -15.49 14.77 10.53
N ASN A 126 -14.71 15.78 10.12
CA ASN A 126 -14.80 17.13 10.68
C ASN A 126 -15.94 17.95 10.05
N PHE A 127 -16.58 18.79 10.86
CA PHE A 127 -17.52 19.79 10.37
C PHE A 127 -16.80 20.89 9.56
N PRO A 128 -17.35 21.34 8.42
CA PRO A 128 -18.65 20.98 7.84
C PRO A 128 -18.61 19.79 6.85
N GLY A 129 -17.43 19.20 6.63
CA GLY A 129 -17.22 18.11 5.67
C GLY A 129 -18.06 16.86 5.95
N ASN A 130 -18.30 16.54 7.22
CA ASN A 130 -19.13 15.39 7.64
C ASN A 130 -20.58 15.41 7.13
N LEU A 131 -21.15 16.59 6.92
CA LEU A 131 -22.48 16.72 6.31
C LEU A 131 -22.45 16.31 4.84
N VAL A 132 -21.40 16.72 4.12
CA VAL A 132 -21.19 16.31 2.72
C VAL A 132 -20.85 14.83 2.66
N ALA A 133 -20.01 14.34 3.57
CA ALA A 133 -19.63 12.94 3.64
C ALA A 133 -20.85 12.03 3.80
N SER A 134 -21.71 12.33 4.77
CA SER A 134 -22.95 11.57 5.02
C SER A 134 -23.96 11.64 3.87
N MET A 135 -24.12 12.80 3.21
CA MET A 135 -25.01 12.95 2.05
C MET A 135 -24.59 12.08 0.85
N PHE A 136 -23.29 11.87 0.65
CA PHE A 136 -22.74 11.17 -0.52
C PHE A 136 -22.12 9.81 -0.19
N GLY A 137 -22.25 9.32 1.05
CA GLY A 137 -21.80 7.99 1.46
C GLY A 137 -20.29 7.83 1.57
N TYR A 138 -19.53 8.90 1.84
CA TYR A 138 -18.09 8.78 2.12
C TYR A 138 -17.88 8.13 3.49
N VAL A 139 -17.03 7.11 3.51
CA VAL A 139 -16.68 6.34 4.71
C VAL A 139 -15.18 6.43 4.97
N GLU A 140 -14.78 6.26 6.23
CA GLU A 140 -13.37 6.27 6.62
C GLU A 140 -12.60 5.10 6.00
N GLU A 141 -11.40 5.39 5.50
CA GLU A 141 -10.47 4.38 5.02
C GLU A 141 -9.64 3.83 6.18
N LYS A 142 -9.28 2.55 6.11
CA LYS A 142 -8.43 1.92 7.12
C LYS A 142 -6.97 2.27 6.86
N TYR A 143 -6.23 2.52 7.95
CA TYR A 143 -4.77 2.60 7.87
C TYR A 143 -4.18 1.27 7.41
N ILE A 144 -3.06 1.38 6.71
CA ILE A 144 -2.38 0.27 6.08
C ILE A 144 -1.14 -0.10 6.88
N ASP A 145 -1.07 -1.36 7.32
CA ASP A 145 0.05 -1.94 8.03
C ASP A 145 0.53 -3.25 7.37
N GLU A 146 1.65 -3.76 7.87
CA GLU A 146 2.46 -4.80 7.24
C GLU A 146 1.72 -6.11 6.99
N GLU A 147 0.77 -6.44 7.86
CA GLU A 147 -0.06 -7.64 7.78
C GLU A 147 -1.28 -7.40 6.89
N ASN A 148 -1.84 -6.19 6.93
CA ASN A 148 -3.15 -5.88 6.35
C ASN A 148 -3.06 -5.38 4.90
N TYR A 149 -1.87 -5.10 4.39
CA TYR A 149 -1.67 -4.56 3.03
C TYR A 149 -2.25 -5.48 1.94
N GLU A 150 -1.92 -6.77 1.99
CA GLU A 150 -2.36 -7.75 0.97
C GLU A 150 -3.86 -8.04 1.04
N GLU A 151 -4.49 -7.86 2.20
CA GLU A 151 -5.95 -7.98 2.34
C GLU A 151 -6.67 -6.76 1.76
N ASN A 152 -6.14 -5.55 1.98
CA ASN A 152 -6.72 -4.31 1.48
C ASN A 152 -6.65 -4.18 -0.06
N LYS A 153 -5.75 -4.93 -0.72
CA LYS A 153 -5.71 -5.10 -2.19
C LYS A 153 -7.01 -5.66 -2.80
N LYS A 154 -7.82 -6.37 -2.01
CA LYS A 154 -9.10 -6.95 -2.48
C LYS A 154 -10.26 -5.94 -2.47
N ILE A 155 -10.09 -4.78 -1.83
CA ILE A 155 -11.19 -3.82 -1.64
C ILE A 155 -11.48 -3.02 -2.92
N ASP A 156 -10.57 -2.96 -3.90
CA ASP A 156 -10.76 -2.11 -5.10
C ASP A 156 -10.53 -2.84 -6.44
N LYS A 157 -11.14 -4.02 -6.61
CA LYS A 157 -11.45 -4.57 -7.95
C LYS A 157 -12.95 -4.56 -8.28
N SER A 158 -13.80 -4.21 -7.31
CA SER A 158 -15.26 -4.25 -7.47
C SER A 158 -15.91 -2.88 -7.71
N GLU A 159 -15.18 -1.78 -7.58
CA GLU A 159 -15.72 -0.41 -7.76
C GLU A 159 -15.33 0.25 -9.09
N VAL A 160 -14.71 -0.48 -10.03
CA VAL A 160 -14.54 0.04 -11.40
C VAL A 160 -15.56 -0.62 -12.31
N ASN A 161 -16.79 -0.10 -12.24
CA ASN A 161 -17.78 -0.31 -13.28
C ASN A 161 -17.35 0.51 -14.51
N PHE A 162 -16.56 -0.11 -15.39
CA PHE A 162 -16.20 0.46 -16.69
C PHE A 162 -17.39 0.50 -17.67
N ASP A 163 -18.56 -0.05 -17.31
CA ASP A 163 -19.73 -0.16 -18.20
C ASP A 163 -20.65 1.07 -18.14
N GLN A 164 -20.19 2.20 -17.59
CA GLN A 164 -20.95 3.47 -17.55
C GLN A 164 -20.31 4.64 -18.31
N PHE A 165 -19.41 4.36 -19.25
CA PHE A 165 -19.03 5.33 -20.30
C PHE A 165 -19.13 4.71 -21.68
#